data_AF-A0A1C5MDR6-F1
#
_entry.id   AF-A0A1C5MDR6-F1
#
_cell.length_a   1.000
_cell.length_b   1.000
_cell.length_c   1.000
_cell.angle_alpha   90.00
_cell.angle_beta   90.00
_cell.angle_gamma   90.00
#
_symmetry.space_group_name_H-M   'P 1'
#
loop_
_entity.id
_entity.type
_entity.pdbx_description
1 polymer ?
#
loop_
_entity_poly.entity_id
_entity_poly.type
_entity_poly.pdbx_seq_one_letter_code
_entity_poly.pdbx_strand_id
1 'polypeptide(L)'
;MNIRMAAVISVYGNEKNELLYLLNKKLEVKTFVYEAVSGILQISEMEARNLLNKAISSGNIFMNSSKHRILQLLEKNGAWIEYIDNPDPEEQMAAVRNSRLALAKIKNPNRSAIILHLLNGDYNSSRLGYMQSDEEEFRKLTEEEICQVIKMKPAAMCGVPEELITQNMVYTFLESMLEQREEFLLGGFSNIPEKFRDYMFRLYFASSEAFNLGYFPEGEREQYIPENICEALRLHQYHPGYAYQLYMHLPEAQKTRENSIECIKAHPNCMSNLPKRLRKDDFYLELAEAGEDKQLSWLSHVDIATMSKNTFQFLALHYDIKSLPDKIPTTYFTEEICEKLIGCQNFVLPKMEFSACFWEKIARKGEAAKIPVNKMTAELVATLLRSRRYRVYTMIDEKWMTDEMWEMVIRERLYRKISELPEKYITAGVIEDAITNKIVSEFCEIPRQYRSEKNAELLMQYSPESFQRNAFPKEYQTKKICDNALSVCEYGSNSWYHVLSNCAYREKKDTLYAVENFSQAIELEDLDKEELDISVEKYPMNILRAPKWYVDQKNELVQQTANRMDGFPEISTCNW
;
A
#
# COMPACT_ATOMS: atom_id res chain seq x y z
N MET A 1 29.14 34.97 -29.07
CA MET A 1 27.73 34.83 -29.51
C MET A 1 27.03 36.18 -29.33
N ASN A 2 26.30 36.70 -30.33
CA ASN A 2 25.56 37.98 -30.16
C ASN A 2 24.40 37.79 -29.15
N ILE A 3 24.15 38.78 -28.28
CA ILE A 3 23.11 38.72 -27.23
C ILE A 3 21.71 38.42 -27.78
N ARG A 4 21.37 38.89 -28.98
CA ARG A 4 20.09 38.58 -29.65
C ARG A 4 20.02 37.12 -30.10
N MET A 5 21.15 36.55 -30.53
CA MET A 5 21.25 35.12 -30.86
C MET A 5 21.16 34.25 -29.60
N ALA A 6 21.74 34.70 -28.48
CA ALA A 6 21.58 34.02 -27.18
C ALA A 6 20.14 34.04 -26.69
N ALA A 7 19.45 35.18 -26.81
CA ALA A 7 18.02 35.28 -26.52
C ALA A 7 17.19 34.28 -27.34
N VAL A 8 17.40 34.24 -28.67
CA VAL A 8 16.69 33.31 -29.57
C VAL A 8 16.99 31.84 -29.24
N ILE A 9 18.25 31.49 -28.96
CA ILE A 9 18.61 30.12 -28.56
C ILE A 9 17.94 29.76 -27.23
N SER A 10 17.93 30.66 -26.25
CA SER A 10 17.31 30.37 -24.95
C SER A 10 15.81 30.13 -25.01
N VAL A 11 15.11 30.79 -25.96
CA VAL A 11 13.65 30.67 -26.11
C VAL A 11 13.29 29.51 -27.04
N TYR A 12 13.99 29.37 -28.17
CA TYR A 12 13.61 28.46 -29.25
C TYR A 12 14.54 27.27 -29.45
N GLY A 13 15.72 27.23 -28.82
CA GLY A 13 16.61 26.06 -28.78
C GLY A 13 16.16 24.99 -27.79
N ASN A 14 14.86 24.71 -27.76
CA ASN A 14 14.22 23.75 -26.87
C ASN A 14 13.96 22.42 -27.60
N GLU A 15 13.66 21.38 -26.81
CA GLU A 15 13.46 20.00 -27.26
C GLU A 15 12.31 19.84 -28.27
N LYS A 16 11.25 20.66 -28.18
CA LYS A 16 10.13 20.63 -29.13
C LYS A 16 10.58 21.10 -30.52
N ASN A 17 11.27 22.24 -30.59
CA ASN A 17 11.80 22.74 -31.85
C ASN A 17 12.95 21.86 -32.37
N GLU A 18 13.70 21.19 -31.48
CA GLU A 18 14.67 20.16 -31.87
C GLU A 18 13.96 19.03 -32.61
N LEU A 19 12.87 18.49 -32.06
CA LEU A 19 12.09 17.45 -32.73
C LEU A 19 11.55 17.93 -34.08
N LEU A 20 10.93 19.13 -34.15
CA LEU A 20 10.41 19.68 -35.41
C LEU A 20 11.52 19.84 -36.46
N TYR A 21 12.71 20.26 -36.03
CA TYR A 21 13.88 20.33 -36.89
C TYR A 21 14.27 18.94 -37.44
N LEU A 22 14.36 17.93 -36.57
CA LEU A 22 14.71 16.56 -36.96
C LEU A 22 13.71 15.95 -37.95
N LEU A 23 12.43 16.33 -37.83
CA LEU A 23 11.36 15.88 -38.72
C LEU A 23 11.23 16.73 -39.99
N ASN A 24 12.13 17.68 -40.23
CA ASN A 24 12.06 18.65 -41.32
C ASN A 24 10.71 19.42 -41.37
N LYS A 25 10.14 19.72 -40.19
CA LYS A 25 8.89 20.47 -40.02
C LYS A 25 9.17 21.95 -39.72
N LYS A 26 8.14 22.79 -39.86
CA LYS A 26 8.23 24.22 -39.58
C LYS A 26 8.41 24.46 -38.08
N LEU A 27 9.48 25.15 -37.70
CA LEU A 27 9.77 25.53 -36.31
C LEU A 27 8.73 26.55 -35.77
N GLU A 28 8.33 26.35 -34.51
CA GLU A 28 7.37 27.20 -33.80
C GLU A 28 8.06 28.46 -33.27
N VAL A 29 8.26 29.43 -34.17
CA VAL A 29 8.86 30.73 -33.88
C VAL A 29 7.83 31.83 -33.99
N LYS A 30 7.82 32.77 -33.04
CA LYS A 30 6.93 33.95 -32.99
C LYS A 30 7.72 35.20 -32.57
N THR A 31 7.11 36.37 -32.65
CA THR A 31 7.66 37.59 -32.04
C THR A 31 7.67 37.44 -30.52
N PHE A 32 8.75 37.86 -29.86
CA PHE A 32 8.86 37.82 -28.41
C PHE A 32 9.66 39.00 -27.85
N VAL A 33 9.48 39.23 -26.56
CA VAL A 33 10.23 40.20 -25.75
C VAL A 33 11.14 39.42 -24.81
N TYR A 34 12.40 39.83 -24.71
CA TYR A 34 13.41 39.18 -23.88
C TYR A 34 14.09 40.19 -22.96
N GLU A 35 14.05 39.92 -21.65
CA GLU A 35 14.72 40.74 -20.66
C GLU A 35 16.17 40.29 -20.52
N ALA A 36 17.10 41.07 -21.06
CA ALA A 36 18.53 40.84 -20.92
C ALA A 36 19.12 41.78 -19.84
N VAL A 37 20.29 41.40 -19.32
CA VAL A 37 21.05 42.24 -18.35
C VAL A 37 21.37 43.64 -18.89
N SER A 38 21.40 43.81 -20.21
CA SER A 38 21.67 45.08 -20.89
C SER A 38 20.42 45.87 -21.30
N GLY A 39 19.21 45.36 -21.00
CA GLY A 39 17.93 45.98 -21.36
C GLY A 39 16.94 45.03 -22.02
N ILE A 40 15.78 45.56 -22.40
CA ILE A 40 14.70 44.80 -23.05
C ILE A 40 14.96 44.70 -24.56
N LEU A 41 14.98 43.47 -25.08
CA LEU A 41 15.10 43.17 -26.50
C LEU A 41 13.73 42.78 -27.07
N GLN A 42 13.25 43.53 -28.06
CA GLN A 42 12.10 43.12 -28.87
C GLN A 42 12.61 42.48 -30.16
N ILE A 43 12.27 41.20 -30.38
CA ILE A 43 12.74 40.41 -31.52
C ILE A 43 11.52 39.97 -32.33
N SER A 44 11.43 40.44 -33.58
CA SER A 44 10.37 40.06 -34.51
C SER A 44 10.45 38.58 -34.90
N GLU A 45 9.34 37.96 -35.29
CA GLU A 45 9.33 36.57 -35.78
C GLU A 45 10.35 36.33 -36.91
N MET A 46 10.43 37.23 -37.88
CA MET A 46 11.38 37.13 -39.00
C MET A 46 12.84 37.16 -38.52
N GLU A 47 13.14 38.07 -37.58
CA GLU A 47 14.47 38.16 -36.98
C GLU A 47 14.80 36.89 -36.16
N ALA A 48 13.86 36.41 -35.35
CA ALA A 48 14.00 35.19 -34.56
C ALA A 48 14.25 33.97 -35.46
N ARG A 49 13.50 33.82 -36.56
CA ARG A 49 13.69 32.74 -37.53
C ARG A 49 15.09 32.78 -38.17
N ASN A 50 15.54 33.97 -38.60
CA ASN A 50 16.85 34.13 -39.21
C ASN A 50 17.98 33.79 -38.22
N LEU A 51 17.88 34.25 -36.97
CA LEU A 51 18.86 33.96 -35.92
C LEU A 51 18.85 32.48 -35.51
N LEU A 52 17.67 31.85 -35.44
CA LEU A 52 17.54 30.43 -35.12
C LEU A 52 18.14 29.55 -36.22
N ASN A 53 17.81 29.83 -37.49
CA ASN A 53 18.41 29.12 -38.63
C ASN A 53 19.92 29.30 -38.67
N LYS A 54 20.42 30.51 -38.36
CA LYS A 54 21.86 30.76 -38.24
C LYS A 54 22.48 29.89 -37.14
N ALA A 55 21.86 29.84 -35.96
CA ALA A 55 22.33 29.02 -34.84
C ALA A 55 22.37 27.52 -35.17
N ILE A 56 21.36 27.02 -35.88
CA ILE A 56 21.31 25.64 -36.40
C ILE A 56 22.45 25.40 -37.39
N SER A 57 22.57 26.25 -38.42
CA SER A 57 23.58 26.09 -39.48
C SER A 57 25.03 26.21 -38.98
N SER A 58 25.27 26.97 -37.91
CA SER A 58 26.59 27.08 -37.28
C SER A 58 26.88 25.93 -36.31
N GLY A 59 25.95 24.99 -36.14
CA GLY A 59 26.09 23.89 -35.18
C GLY A 59 26.09 24.35 -33.72
N ASN A 60 25.35 25.40 -33.36
CA ASN A 60 25.22 25.83 -31.96
C ASN A 60 24.10 25.06 -31.23
N ILE A 61 23.10 24.56 -31.97
CA ILE A 61 21.93 23.83 -31.45
C ILE A 61 21.53 22.72 -32.43
N PHE A 62 20.76 21.74 -31.97
CA PHE A 62 20.20 20.61 -32.76
C PHE A 62 21.27 19.80 -33.51
N MET A 63 22.39 19.51 -32.84
CA MET A 63 23.55 18.87 -33.46
C MET A 63 23.36 17.37 -33.71
N ASN A 64 22.46 16.70 -33.00
CA ASN A 64 22.26 15.26 -33.11
C ASN A 64 21.07 14.95 -34.02
N SER A 65 21.34 14.57 -35.27
CA SER A 65 20.33 14.24 -36.27
C SER A 65 19.89 12.77 -36.31
N SER A 66 20.17 11.99 -35.26
CA SER A 66 19.89 10.56 -35.26
C SER A 66 18.41 10.26 -34.96
N LYS A 67 17.90 9.15 -35.53
CA LYS A 67 16.62 8.54 -35.12
C LYS A 67 16.58 8.29 -33.61
N HIS A 68 17.72 7.89 -33.02
CA HIS A 68 17.83 7.70 -31.59
C HIS A 68 17.47 8.97 -30.79
N ARG A 69 17.82 10.18 -31.28
CA ARG A 69 17.45 11.44 -30.61
C ARG A 69 15.93 11.67 -30.64
N ILE A 70 15.25 11.33 -31.74
CA ILE A 70 13.79 11.39 -31.85
C ILE A 70 13.13 10.56 -30.75
N LEU A 71 13.56 9.30 -30.59
CA LEU A 71 13.03 8.40 -29.55
C LEU A 71 13.23 8.96 -28.13
N GLN A 72 14.38 9.57 -27.82
CA GLN A 72 14.61 10.21 -26.51
C GLN A 72 13.65 11.37 -26.24
N LEU A 73 13.36 12.17 -27.29
CA LEU A 73 12.43 13.28 -27.19
C LEU A 73 10.99 12.79 -26.96
N LEU A 74 10.60 11.66 -27.59
CA LEU A 74 9.31 11.02 -27.37
C LEU A 74 9.16 10.41 -25.98
N GLU A 75 10.21 9.79 -25.41
CA GLU A 75 10.15 9.24 -24.06
C GLU A 75 9.97 10.32 -22.99
N LYS A 76 10.51 11.54 -23.23
CA LYS A 76 10.30 12.71 -22.38
C LYS A 76 8.90 13.29 -22.53
N ASN A 77 8.39 13.34 -23.76
CA ASN A 77 7.05 13.84 -24.04
C ASN A 77 6.41 13.09 -25.20
N GLY A 78 5.72 12.00 -24.87
CA GLY A 78 5.06 11.15 -25.85
C GLY A 78 3.97 11.86 -26.65
N ALA A 79 3.48 12.99 -26.16
CA ALA A 79 2.47 13.77 -26.86
C ALA A 79 2.98 14.34 -28.20
N TRP A 80 4.30 14.40 -28.40
CA TRP A 80 4.91 14.89 -29.63
C TRP A 80 4.89 13.91 -30.80
N ILE A 81 4.43 12.67 -30.58
CA ILE A 81 4.29 11.70 -31.67
C ILE A 81 3.32 12.18 -32.77
N GLU A 82 2.42 13.11 -32.45
CA GLU A 82 1.53 13.76 -33.44
C GLU A 82 2.28 14.53 -34.54
N TYR A 83 3.55 14.87 -34.32
CA TYR A 83 4.39 15.55 -35.32
C TYR A 83 5.06 14.59 -36.30
N ILE A 84 5.07 13.28 -36.00
CA ILE A 84 5.70 12.25 -36.82
C ILE A 84 4.65 11.67 -37.77
N ASP A 85 4.89 11.80 -39.07
CA ASP A 85 4.04 11.18 -40.08
C ASP A 85 4.35 9.68 -40.11
N ASN A 86 3.34 8.84 -39.81
CA ASN A 86 3.45 7.37 -39.77
C ASN A 86 4.58 6.86 -38.85
N PRO A 87 4.47 7.08 -37.52
CA PRO A 87 5.50 6.65 -36.59
C PRO A 87 5.67 5.14 -36.61
N ASP A 88 6.90 4.67 -36.59
CA ASP A 88 7.20 3.23 -36.57
C ASP A 88 6.97 2.61 -35.17
N PRO A 89 7.00 1.26 -35.03
CA PRO A 89 6.69 0.63 -33.75
C PRO A 89 7.56 1.10 -32.57
N GLU A 90 8.82 1.43 -32.83
CA GLU A 90 9.78 1.88 -31.83
C GLU A 90 9.44 3.30 -31.35
N GLU A 91 9.12 4.21 -32.28
CA GLU A 91 8.65 5.56 -31.98
C GLU A 91 7.34 5.55 -31.18
N GLN A 92 6.42 4.67 -31.56
CA GLN A 92 5.15 4.50 -30.86
C GLN A 92 5.33 3.99 -29.42
N MET A 93 6.16 2.97 -29.21
CA MET A 93 6.46 2.46 -27.86
C MET A 93 7.17 3.51 -27.00
N ALA A 94 8.16 4.22 -27.57
CA ALA A 94 8.87 5.30 -26.89
C ALA A 94 7.91 6.39 -26.39
N ALA A 95 6.92 6.76 -27.20
CA ALA A 95 5.92 7.74 -26.81
C ALA A 95 4.98 7.25 -25.70
N VAL A 96 4.56 5.98 -25.74
CA VAL A 96 3.61 5.41 -24.77
C VAL A 96 4.25 5.06 -23.43
N ARG A 97 5.54 4.68 -23.43
CA ARG A 97 6.29 4.18 -22.27
C ARG A 97 6.07 4.99 -20.98
N ASN A 98 6.10 6.32 -21.09
CA ASN A 98 5.90 7.23 -19.96
C ASN A 98 4.66 8.12 -20.09
N SER A 99 3.83 7.90 -21.12
CA SER A 99 2.64 8.73 -21.36
C SER A 99 1.53 7.91 -21.99
N ARG A 100 0.60 7.43 -21.17
CA ARG A 100 -0.59 6.69 -21.62
C ARG A 100 -1.41 7.49 -22.66
N LEU A 101 -1.44 8.82 -22.51
CA LEU A 101 -2.14 9.75 -23.41
C LEU A 101 -1.54 9.83 -24.82
N ALA A 102 -0.29 9.41 -25.01
CA ALA A 102 0.36 9.43 -26.32
C ALA A 102 -0.31 8.47 -27.30
N LEU A 103 -0.89 7.36 -26.81
CA LEU A 103 -1.57 6.38 -27.68
C LEU A 103 -2.69 7.01 -28.49
N ALA A 104 -3.47 7.92 -27.88
CA ALA A 104 -4.57 8.63 -28.55
C ALA A 104 -4.10 9.55 -29.70
N LYS A 105 -2.80 9.88 -29.75
CA LYS A 105 -2.20 10.69 -30.82
C LYS A 105 -1.60 9.86 -31.94
N ILE A 106 -1.55 8.53 -31.79
CA ILE A 106 -1.02 7.61 -32.80
C ILE A 106 -2.19 7.16 -33.67
N LYS A 107 -2.15 7.51 -34.96
CA LYS A 107 -3.23 7.18 -35.91
C LYS A 107 -3.46 5.68 -36.07
N ASN A 108 -2.37 4.90 -36.14
CA ASN A 108 -2.39 3.45 -36.30
C ASN A 108 -1.43 2.81 -35.28
N PRO A 109 -1.86 2.63 -34.01
CA PRO A 109 -1.00 2.08 -32.98
C PRO A 109 -0.72 0.59 -33.24
N ASN A 110 0.53 0.19 -33.08
CA ASN A 110 0.95 -1.20 -33.09
C ASN A 110 0.55 -1.90 -31.78
N ARG A 111 0.53 -3.24 -31.80
CA ARG A 111 0.06 -4.05 -30.67
C ARG A 111 0.90 -3.85 -29.41
N SER A 112 2.22 -3.79 -29.52
CA SER A 112 3.12 -3.61 -28.37
C SER A 112 2.89 -2.26 -27.68
N ALA A 113 2.62 -1.20 -28.44
CA ALA A 113 2.25 0.10 -27.88
C ALA A 113 0.88 0.06 -27.17
N ILE A 114 -0.09 -0.70 -27.70
CA ILE A 114 -1.40 -0.91 -27.07
C ILE A 114 -1.24 -1.69 -25.76
N ILE A 115 -0.49 -2.80 -25.76
CA ILE A 115 -0.30 -3.59 -24.55
C ILE A 115 0.44 -2.79 -23.47
N LEU A 116 1.48 -2.03 -23.83
CA LEU A 116 2.18 -1.16 -22.89
C LEU A 116 1.24 -0.11 -22.27
N HIS A 117 0.34 0.47 -23.07
CA HIS A 117 -0.69 1.38 -22.58
C HIS A 117 -1.60 0.71 -21.53
N LEU A 118 -2.05 -0.52 -21.79
CA LEU A 118 -2.92 -1.28 -20.87
C LEU A 118 -2.17 -1.67 -19.59
N LEU A 119 -0.92 -2.14 -19.70
CA LEU A 119 -0.09 -2.45 -18.52
C LEU A 119 0.16 -1.23 -17.63
N ASN A 120 0.28 -0.04 -18.24
CA ASN A 120 0.39 1.23 -17.55
C ASN A 120 -0.95 1.79 -17.02
N GLY A 121 -2.08 1.12 -17.29
CA GLY A 121 -3.41 1.57 -16.90
C GLY A 121 -3.65 1.56 -15.39
N ASP A 122 -4.21 2.63 -14.82
CA ASP A 122 -4.62 2.69 -13.41
C ASP A 122 -6.02 2.05 -13.27
N TYR A 123 -6.04 0.75 -12.95
CA TYR A 123 -7.27 -0.02 -12.74
C TYR A 123 -7.74 -0.02 -11.27
N ASN A 124 -7.24 0.91 -10.44
CA ASN A 124 -7.61 0.97 -9.04
C ASN A 124 -9.07 1.40 -8.84
N SER A 125 -9.80 0.60 -8.06
CA SER A 125 -11.25 0.72 -7.79
C SER A 125 -11.67 2.03 -7.12
N SER A 126 -10.76 2.73 -6.42
CA SER A 126 -11.05 3.99 -5.72
C SER A 126 -11.25 5.19 -6.64
N ARG A 127 -10.75 5.15 -7.88
CA ARG A 127 -10.93 6.22 -8.90
C ARG A 127 -12.00 5.91 -9.95
N LEU A 128 -12.26 4.63 -10.22
CA LEU A 128 -13.17 4.18 -11.29
C LEU A 128 -14.63 3.98 -10.82
N GLY A 129 -14.95 4.23 -9.54
CA GLY A 129 -16.33 4.36 -9.08
C GLY A 129 -17.19 3.10 -9.26
N TYR A 130 -16.62 1.91 -9.08
CA TYR A 130 -17.31 0.62 -9.28
C TYR A 130 -17.89 0.39 -10.68
N MET A 131 -17.53 1.21 -11.68
CA MET A 131 -18.08 1.13 -13.03
C MET A 131 -17.14 0.38 -13.98
N GLN A 132 -17.75 -0.36 -14.91
CA GLN A 132 -17.12 -0.92 -16.09
C GLN A 132 -16.33 0.18 -16.81
N SER A 133 -15.04 -0.06 -17.03
CA SER A 133 -14.17 0.85 -17.77
C SER A 133 -13.89 0.22 -19.11
N ASP A 134 -14.80 0.34 -20.08
CA ASP A 134 -14.53 -0.16 -21.43
C ASP A 134 -13.32 0.57 -22.03
N GLU A 135 -12.19 -0.13 -22.15
CA GLU A 135 -11.01 0.39 -22.85
C GLU A 135 -11.01 -0.15 -24.29
N GLU A 136 -11.29 0.75 -25.24
CA GLU A 136 -11.35 0.46 -26.69
C GLU A 136 -10.08 -0.23 -27.22
N GLU A 137 -8.96 0.01 -26.57
CA GLU A 137 -7.66 -0.59 -26.83
C GLU A 137 -7.68 -2.12 -26.82
N PHE A 138 -8.49 -2.75 -25.96
CA PHE A 138 -8.61 -4.21 -25.93
C PHE A 138 -9.20 -4.78 -27.24
N ARG A 139 -10.07 -4.04 -27.94
CA ARG A 139 -10.67 -4.48 -29.23
C ARG A 139 -9.64 -4.65 -30.36
N LYS A 140 -8.42 -4.16 -30.14
CA LYS A 140 -7.31 -4.23 -31.11
C LYS A 140 -6.37 -5.41 -30.86
N LEU A 141 -6.61 -6.21 -29.81
CA LEU A 141 -5.77 -7.33 -29.39
C LEU A 141 -6.44 -8.68 -29.65
N THR A 142 -5.65 -9.75 -29.72
CA THR A 142 -6.16 -11.13 -29.73
C THR A 142 -6.48 -11.62 -28.31
N GLU A 143 -7.26 -12.69 -28.18
CA GLU A 143 -7.56 -13.29 -26.89
C GLU A 143 -6.28 -13.68 -26.11
N GLU A 144 -5.29 -14.24 -26.79
CA GLU A 144 -4.01 -14.61 -26.15
C GLU A 144 -3.26 -13.39 -25.59
N GLU A 145 -3.23 -12.30 -26.35
CA GLU A 145 -2.61 -11.03 -25.93
C GLU A 145 -3.34 -10.44 -24.72
N ILE A 146 -4.68 -10.46 -24.71
CA ILE A 146 -5.49 -10.01 -23.56
C ILE A 146 -5.23 -10.87 -22.33
N CYS A 147 -5.19 -12.20 -22.48
CA CYS A 147 -4.84 -13.11 -21.39
C CYS A 147 -3.44 -12.83 -20.83
N GLN A 148 -2.46 -12.47 -21.66
CA GLN A 148 -1.13 -12.06 -21.19
C GLN A 148 -1.19 -10.76 -20.37
N VAL A 149 -1.98 -9.77 -20.79
CA VAL A 149 -2.21 -8.55 -20.00
C VAL A 149 -2.82 -8.88 -18.64
N ILE A 150 -3.86 -9.72 -18.60
CA ILE A 150 -4.52 -10.15 -17.36
C ILE A 150 -3.54 -10.90 -16.45
N LYS A 151 -2.72 -11.81 -16.99
CA LYS A 151 -1.70 -12.53 -16.22
C LYS A 151 -0.70 -11.59 -15.58
N MET A 152 -0.26 -10.56 -16.28
CA MET A 152 0.67 -9.58 -15.73
C MET A 152 0.03 -8.57 -14.79
N LYS A 153 -1.26 -8.28 -15.00
CA LYS A 153 -2.00 -7.27 -14.26
C LYS A 153 -3.48 -7.69 -14.16
N PRO A 154 -3.86 -8.51 -13.16
CA PRO A 154 -5.23 -9.02 -13.03
C PRO A 154 -6.30 -7.92 -12.99
N ALA A 155 -5.96 -6.74 -12.46
CA ALA A 155 -6.84 -5.57 -12.43
C ALA A 155 -7.27 -5.06 -13.82
N ALA A 156 -6.50 -5.37 -14.86
CA ALA A 156 -6.86 -5.04 -16.24
C ALA A 156 -8.16 -5.72 -16.69
N MET A 157 -8.61 -6.79 -16.01
CA MET A 157 -9.91 -7.43 -16.28
C MET A 157 -11.09 -6.44 -16.15
N CYS A 158 -10.98 -5.39 -15.33
CA CYS A 158 -11.98 -4.32 -15.23
C CYS A 158 -12.10 -3.47 -16.51
N GLY A 159 -11.05 -3.49 -17.33
CA GLY A 159 -10.90 -2.71 -18.56
C GLY A 159 -11.44 -3.40 -19.82
N VAL A 160 -11.65 -4.71 -19.76
CA VAL A 160 -11.95 -5.55 -20.94
C VAL A 160 -13.41 -5.35 -21.36
N PRO A 161 -13.71 -4.91 -22.59
CA PRO A 161 -15.08 -4.82 -23.06
C PRO A 161 -15.85 -6.14 -22.95
N GLU A 162 -17.09 -6.08 -22.48
CA GLU A 162 -17.94 -7.25 -22.19
C GLU A 162 -18.04 -8.23 -23.37
N GLU A 163 -18.11 -7.74 -24.61
CA GLU A 163 -18.23 -8.58 -25.79
C GLU A 163 -16.96 -9.37 -26.13
N LEU A 164 -15.81 -8.96 -25.61
CA LEU A 164 -14.53 -9.64 -25.81
C LEU A 164 -14.28 -10.71 -24.74
N ILE A 165 -14.96 -10.64 -23.60
CA ILE A 165 -14.72 -11.55 -22.49
C ILE A 165 -15.04 -12.98 -22.93
N THR A 166 -14.10 -13.89 -22.68
CA THR A 166 -14.25 -15.34 -22.90
C THR A 166 -14.11 -16.09 -21.58
N GLN A 167 -14.54 -17.36 -21.56
CA GLN A 167 -14.37 -18.22 -20.38
C GLN A 167 -12.89 -18.42 -20.02
N ASN A 168 -12.02 -18.49 -21.03
CA ASN A 168 -10.58 -18.66 -20.84
C ASN A 168 -9.94 -17.43 -20.19
N MET A 169 -10.40 -16.21 -20.53
CA MET A 169 -9.98 -14.99 -19.83
C MET A 169 -10.44 -15.00 -18.36
N VAL A 170 -11.67 -15.45 -18.09
CA VAL A 170 -12.18 -15.56 -16.71
C VAL A 170 -11.31 -16.52 -15.90
N TYR A 171 -11.01 -17.71 -16.40
CA TYR A 171 -10.13 -18.64 -15.69
C TYR A 171 -8.71 -18.11 -15.53
N THR A 172 -8.16 -17.48 -16.57
CA THR A 172 -6.85 -16.81 -16.49
C THR A 172 -6.84 -15.76 -15.37
N PHE A 173 -7.90 -14.95 -15.25
CA PHE A 173 -8.07 -13.97 -14.18
C PHE A 173 -8.11 -14.63 -12.79
N LEU A 174 -8.94 -15.67 -12.61
CA LEU A 174 -9.07 -16.38 -11.32
C LEU A 174 -7.77 -17.08 -10.90
N GLU A 175 -7.06 -17.71 -11.84
CA GLU A 175 -5.74 -18.33 -11.60
C GLU A 175 -4.70 -17.28 -11.20
N SER A 176 -4.64 -16.17 -11.94
CA SER A 176 -3.67 -15.09 -11.67
C SER A 176 -3.89 -14.45 -10.30
N MET A 177 -5.15 -14.32 -9.87
CA MET A 177 -5.51 -13.86 -8.52
C MET A 177 -4.96 -14.80 -7.43
N LEU A 178 -5.02 -16.12 -7.62
CA LEU A 178 -4.42 -17.09 -6.67
C LEU A 178 -2.90 -17.00 -6.65
N GLU A 179 -2.27 -17.00 -7.82
CA GLU A 179 -0.81 -17.03 -7.95
C GLU A 179 -0.17 -15.79 -7.35
N GLN A 180 -0.77 -14.63 -7.57
CA GLN A 180 -0.25 -13.34 -7.10
C GLN A 180 -0.71 -12.97 -5.69
N ARG A 181 -1.58 -13.79 -5.06
CA ARG A 181 -2.21 -13.50 -3.77
C ARG A 181 -2.86 -12.12 -3.74
N GLU A 182 -3.43 -11.72 -4.88
CA GLU A 182 -4.14 -10.45 -4.99
C GLU A 182 -5.49 -10.60 -4.29
N GLU A 183 -5.75 -9.71 -3.33
CA GLU A 183 -6.97 -9.73 -2.54
C GLU A 183 -7.98 -8.78 -3.19
N PHE A 184 -9.12 -9.32 -3.62
CA PHE A 184 -10.35 -8.57 -3.93
C PHE A 184 -10.24 -7.49 -5.05
N LEU A 185 -10.44 -7.91 -6.31
CA LEU A 185 -10.60 -7.01 -7.46
C LEU A 185 -12.07 -6.87 -7.89
N LEU A 186 -12.86 -6.13 -7.10
CA LEU A 186 -14.31 -5.98 -7.32
C LEU A 186 -14.69 -5.52 -8.74
N GLY A 187 -13.88 -4.63 -9.33
CA GLY A 187 -14.08 -4.16 -10.71
C GLY A 187 -13.94 -5.30 -11.73
N GLY A 188 -12.95 -6.17 -11.57
CA GLY A 188 -12.76 -7.34 -12.43
C GLY A 188 -13.91 -8.34 -12.32
N PHE A 189 -14.35 -8.67 -11.10
CA PHE A 189 -15.49 -9.58 -10.89
C PHE A 189 -16.81 -9.02 -11.45
N SER A 190 -17.05 -7.72 -11.28
CA SER A 190 -18.27 -7.06 -11.73
C SER A 190 -18.34 -6.96 -13.25
N ASN A 191 -17.19 -6.84 -13.92
CA ASN A 191 -17.09 -6.77 -15.37
C ASN A 191 -17.38 -8.12 -16.07
N ILE A 192 -17.31 -9.24 -15.34
CA ILE A 192 -17.55 -10.57 -15.91
C ILE A 192 -19.04 -10.77 -16.22
N PRO A 193 -19.43 -11.05 -17.48
CA PRO A 193 -20.83 -11.26 -17.88
C PRO A 193 -21.46 -12.48 -17.23
N GLU A 194 -22.77 -12.43 -16.96
CA GLU A 194 -23.50 -13.50 -16.26
C GLU A 194 -23.34 -14.88 -16.93
N LYS A 195 -23.28 -14.93 -18.26
CA LYS A 195 -23.08 -16.16 -19.04
C LYS A 195 -21.77 -16.91 -18.74
N PHE A 196 -20.77 -16.24 -18.18
CA PHE A 196 -19.48 -16.82 -17.78
C PHE A 196 -19.35 -16.99 -16.25
N ARG A 197 -20.37 -16.61 -15.48
CA ARG A 197 -20.43 -16.80 -14.01
C ARG A 197 -20.92 -18.20 -13.67
N ASP A 198 -20.17 -19.18 -14.13
CA ASP A 198 -20.44 -20.60 -13.90
C ASP A 198 -20.17 -21.01 -12.44
N TYR A 199 -20.27 -22.31 -12.16
CA TYR A 199 -20.02 -22.85 -10.82
C TYR A 199 -18.61 -22.52 -10.31
N MET A 200 -17.58 -22.62 -11.15
CA MET A 200 -16.20 -22.36 -10.76
C MET A 200 -16.00 -20.88 -10.41
N PHE A 201 -16.53 -19.97 -11.22
CA PHE A 201 -16.54 -18.55 -10.90
C PHE A 201 -17.23 -18.29 -9.56
N ARG A 202 -18.42 -18.86 -9.34
CA ARG A 202 -19.20 -18.59 -8.12
C ARG A 202 -18.55 -19.17 -6.87
N LEU A 203 -17.98 -20.36 -6.98
CA LEU A 203 -17.19 -20.99 -5.91
C LEU A 203 -16.00 -20.11 -5.55
N TYR A 204 -15.24 -19.66 -6.56
CA TYR A 204 -14.09 -18.79 -6.34
C TYR A 204 -14.49 -17.43 -5.75
N PHE A 205 -15.55 -16.83 -6.28
CA PHE A 205 -16.08 -15.55 -5.80
C PHE A 205 -16.51 -15.67 -4.33
N ALA A 206 -17.22 -16.75 -3.97
CA ALA A 206 -17.60 -17.04 -2.59
C ALA A 206 -16.40 -17.30 -1.67
N SER A 207 -15.39 -18.06 -2.15
CA SER A 207 -14.21 -18.39 -1.37
C SER A 207 -13.27 -17.20 -1.20
N SER A 208 -13.21 -16.29 -2.17
CA SER A 208 -12.33 -15.11 -2.08
C SER A 208 -12.72 -14.22 -0.90
N GLU A 209 -14.02 -14.02 -0.67
CA GLU A 209 -14.55 -13.23 0.44
C GLU A 209 -15.91 -13.78 0.90
N ALA A 210 -16.06 -14.12 2.18
CA ALA A 210 -17.34 -14.63 2.70
C ALA A 210 -18.49 -13.59 2.61
N PHE A 211 -18.17 -12.30 2.49
CA PHE A 211 -19.16 -11.26 2.17
C PHE A 211 -19.88 -11.53 0.85
N ASN A 212 -19.19 -12.16 -0.11
CA ASN A 212 -19.74 -12.41 -1.44
C ASN A 212 -20.91 -13.41 -1.43
N LEU A 213 -21.03 -14.22 -0.36
CA LEU A 213 -22.20 -15.09 -0.16
C LEU A 213 -23.51 -14.30 -0.16
N GLY A 214 -23.49 -13.03 0.28
CA GLY A 214 -24.64 -12.15 0.28
C GLY A 214 -25.23 -11.87 -1.11
N TYR A 215 -24.42 -11.94 -2.17
CA TYR A 215 -24.87 -11.71 -3.55
C TYR A 215 -25.63 -12.90 -4.15
N PHE A 216 -25.54 -14.10 -3.56
CA PHE A 216 -26.32 -15.24 -4.00
C PHE A 216 -27.71 -15.26 -3.38
N PRO A 217 -28.73 -15.78 -4.10
CA PRO A 217 -30.05 -16.06 -3.53
C PRO A 217 -29.94 -16.95 -2.29
N GLU A 218 -30.79 -16.71 -1.29
CA GLU A 218 -30.72 -17.42 0.01
C GLU A 218 -30.76 -18.95 -0.14
N GLY A 219 -31.58 -19.47 -1.06
CA GLY A 219 -31.68 -20.91 -1.33
C GLY A 219 -30.50 -21.53 -2.08
N GLU A 220 -29.58 -20.71 -2.60
CA GLU A 220 -28.40 -21.14 -3.36
C GLU A 220 -27.09 -20.98 -2.59
N ARG A 221 -27.08 -20.23 -1.49
CA ARG A 221 -25.84 -19.94 -0.73
C ARG A 221 -25.17 -21.18 -0.19
N GLU A 222 -25.95 -22.14 0.28
CA GLU A 222 -25.45 -23.34 0.97
C GLU A 222 -24.47 -24.15 0.12
N GLN A 223 -24.65 -24.18 -1.21
CA GLN A 223 -23.76 -24.93 -2.12
C GLN A 223 -22.35 -24.32 -2.26
N TYR A 224 -22.17 -23.08 -1.79
CA TYR A 224 -20.90 -22.35 -1.82
C TYR A 224 -20.29 -22.19 -0.42
N ILE A 225 -20.98 -22.67 0.62
CA ILE A 225 -20.45 -22.69 1.97
C ILE A 225 -19.44 -23.84 2.06
N PRO A 226 -18.23 -23.60 2.58
CA PRO A 226 -17.24 -24.65 2.78
C PRO A 226 -17.80 -25.75 3.70
N GLU A 227 -17.66 -27.02 3.29
CA GLU A 227 -18.09 -28.16 4.12
C GLU A 227 -17.34 -28.23 5.45
N ASN A 228 -16.05 -27.88 5.44
CA ASN A 228 -15.21 -27.82 6.62
C ASN A 228 -14.99 -26.36 7.03
N ILE A 229 -15.82 -25.90 7.97
CA ILE A 229 -15.75 -24.53 8.50
C ILE A 229 -14.39 -24.26 9.15
N CYS A 230 -13.84 -25.20 9.91
CA CYS A 230 -12.54 -25.02 10.57
C CYS A 230 -11.41 -24.81 9.56
N GLU A 231 -11.38 -25.60 8.49
CA GLU A 231 -10.39 -25.45 7.42
C GLU A 231 -10.57 -24.13 6.67
N ALA A 232 -11.80 -23.73 6.38
CA ALA A 232 -12.08 -22.43 5.77
C ALA A 232 -11.61 -21.26 6.64
N LEU A 233 -11.89 -21.30 7.95
CA LEU A 233 -11.39 -20.29 8.89
C LEU A 233 -9.86 -20.26 8.92
N ARG A 234 -9.20 -21.42 8.83
CA ARG A 234 -7.73 -21.53 8.79
C ARG A 234 -7.14 -20.92 7.52
N LEU A 235 -7.75 -21.16 6.36
CA LEU A 235 -7.31 -20.60 5.08
C LEU A 235 -7.46 -19.07 5.03
N HIS A 236 -8.50 -18.53 5.70
CA HIS A 236 -8.81 -17.10 5.74
C HIS A 236 -8.46 -16.43 7.07
N GLN A 237 -7.53 -17.00 7.85
CA GLN A 237 -7.18 -16.50 9.20
C GLN A 237 -6.69 -15.05 9.22
N TYR A 238 -6.18 -14.54 8.09
CA TYR A 238 -5.70 -13.17 7.94
C TYR A 238 -6.80 -12.17 7.53
N HIS A 239 -8.00 -12.64 7.19
CA HIS A 239 -9.11 -11.79 6.78
C HIS A 239 -10.07 -11.55 7.96
N PRO A 240 -10.02 -10.37 8.62
CA PRO A 240 -10.71 -10.14 9.88
C PRO A 240 -12.24 -10.22 9.78
N GLY A 241 -12.83 -10.11 8.59
CA GLY A 241 -14.28 -10.19 8.41
C GLY A 241 -14.83 -11.56 8.04
N TYR A 242 -13.98 -12.52 7.64
CA TYR A 242 -14.43 -13.74 6.96
C TYR A 242 -15.36 -14.59 7.83
N ALA A 243 -14.95 -14.88 9.07
CA ALA A 243 -15.71 -15.73 9.99
C ALA A 243 -17.11 -15.15 10.31
N TYR A 244 -17.21 -13.84 10.48
CA TYR A 244 -18.49 -13.17 10.78
C TYR A 244 -19.48 -13.29 9.62
N GLN A 245 -19.03 -13.02 8.40
CA GLN A 245 -19.88 -13.10 7.20
C GLN A 245 -20.29 -14.55 6.93
N LEU A 246 -19.35 -15.49 7.04
CA LEU A 246 -19.64 -16.92 6.91
C LEU A 246 -20.68 -17.38 7.93
N TYR A 247 -20.49 -17.04 9.21
CA TYR A 247 -21.41 -17.44 10.29
C TYR A 247 -22.80 -16.80 10.17
N MET A 248 -22.89 -15.58 9.63
CA MET A 248 -24.16 -14.91 9.33
C MET A 248 -24.98 -15.69 8.30
N HIS A 249 -24.32 -16.23 7.28
CA HIS A 249 -24.94 -16.99 6.20
C HIS A 249 -25.03 -18.50 6.44
N LEU A 250 -24.44 -19.00 7.55
CA LEU A 250 -24.46 -20.41 7.89
C LEU A 250 -25.91 -20.89 8.18
N PRO A 251 -26.35 -22.03 7.61
CA PRO A 251 -27.66 -22.59 7.92
C PRO A 251 -27.84 -22.88 9.43
N GLU A 252 -29.05 -22.71 9.96
CA GLU A 252 -29.33 -22.92 11.40
C GLU A 252 -28.99 -24.34 11.90
N ALA A 253 -29.12 -25.34 11.02
CA ALA A 253 -28.73 -26.72 11.29
C ALA A 253 -27.22 -26.88 11.44
N GLN A 254 -26.44 -26.09 10.70
CA GLN A 254 -24.98 -26.10 10.73
C GLN A 254 -24.38 -25.19 11.82
N LYS A 255 -25.17 -24.31 12.45
CA LYS A 255 -24.78 -23.55 13.66
C LYS A 255 -24.72 -24.44 14.92
N THR A 256 -24.01 -25.55 14.85
CA THR A 256 -23.78 -26.49 15.97
C THR A 256 -22.99 -25.80 17.08
N ARG A 257 -22.84 -26.45 18.25
CA ARG A 257 -21.98 -25.91 19.31
C ARG A 257 -20.56 -25.70 18.83
N GLU A 258 -19.98 -26.74 18.22
CA GLU A 258 -18.62 -26.76 17.68
C GLU A 258 -18.40 -25.63 16.66
N ASN A 259 -19.22 -25.57 15.61
CA ASN A 259 -19.09 -24.52 14.58
C ASN A 259 -19.29 -23.12 15.15
N SER A 260 -20.18 -22.95 16.15
CA SER A 260 -20.38 -21.66 16.79
C SER A 260 -19.18 -21.23 17.63
N ILE A 261 -18.56 -22.16 18.35
CA ILE A 261 -17.35 -21.90 19.13
C ILE A 261 -16.21 -21.48 18.19
N GLU A 262 -15.96 -22.24 17.12
CA GLU A 262 -14.89 -21.94 16.18
C GLU A 262 -15.09 -20.59 15.46
N CYS A 263 -16.31 -20.30 14.99
CA CYS A 263 -16.59 -19.00 14.38
C CYS A 263 -16.50 -17.83 15.38
N ILE A 264 -16.90 -18.00 16.64
CA ILE A 264 -16.80 -16.95 17.66
C ILE A 264 -15.35 -16.71 18.10
N LYS A 265 -14.55 -17.78 18.20
CA LYS A 265 -13.10 -17.69 18.43
C LYS A 265 -12.42 -16.89 17.32
N ALA A 266 -12.78 -17.19 16.06
CA ALA A 266 -12.25 -16.48 14.90
C ALA A 266 -12.76 -15.02 14.83
N HIS A 267 -14.03 -14.76 15.20
CA HIS A 267 -14.58 -13.41 15.23
C HIS A 267 -15.68 -13.20 16.28
N PRO A 268 -15.47 -12.33 17.29
CA PRO A 268 -16.42 -12.13 18.40
C PRO A 268 -17.84 -11.72 18.00
N ASN A 269 -18.02 -10.96 16.91
CA ASN A 269 -19.36 -10.53 16.48
C ASN A 269 -20.26 -11.68 16.02
N CYS A 270 -19.72 -12.88 15.76
CA CYS A 270 -20.52 -14.07 15.49
C CYS A 270 -21.52 -14.33 16.63
N MET A 271 -21.18 -13.94 17.86
CA MET A 271 -22.01 -14.06 19.06
C MET A 271 -23.39 -13.40 18.90
N SER A 272 -23.49 -12.29 18.16
CA SER A 272 -24.77 -11.62 17.91
C SER A 272 -25.75 -12.46 17.09
N ASN A 273 -25.23 -13.36 16.24
CA ASN A 273 -25.99 -14.28 15.40
C ASN A 273 -26.16 -15.67 16.05
N LEU A 274 -25.75 -15.84 17.31
CA LEU A 274 -25.85 -17.12 18.02
C LEU A 274 -27.32 -17.57 18.13
N PRO A 275 -27.67 -18.81 17.79
CA PRO A 275 -29.03 -19.34 17.91
C PRO A 275 -29.56 -19.27 19.35
N LYS A 276 -30.85 -18.96 19.53
CA LYS A 276 -31.49 -18.85 20.85
C LYS A 276 -31.25 -20.10 21.74
N ARG A 277 -31.25 -21.30 21.14
CA ARG A 277 -30.99 -22.58 21.83
C ARG A 277 -29.62 -22.69 22.50
N LEU A 278 -28.64 -21.86 22.09
CA LEU A 278 -27.29 -21.84 22.66
C LEU A 278 -27.06 -20.67 23.63
N ARG A 279 -28.00 -19.72 23.77
CA ARG A 279 -27.85 -18.54 24.63
C ARG A 279 -28.14 -18.87 26.10
N LYS A 280 -27.20 -19.53 26.76
CA LYS A 280 -27.32 -19.99 28.16
C LYS A 280 -25.96 -20.25 28.81
N ASP A 281 -25.95 -20.23 30.14
CA ASP A 281 -24.75 -20.31 30.98
C ASP A 281 -23.79 -21.45 30.62
N ASP A 282 -24.29 -22.66 30.37
CA ASP A 282 -23.45 -23.82 30.05
C ASP A 282 -22.64 -23.65 28.75
N PHE A 283 -23.23 -22.99 27.75
CA PHE A 283 -22.53 -22.66 26.51
C PHE A 283 -21.51 -21.53 26.71
N TYR A 284 -21.82 -20.52 27.54
CA TYR A 284 -20.88 -19.43 27.83
C TYR A 284 -19.64 -19.91 28.56
N LEU A 285 -19.81 -20.86 29.48
CA LEU A 285 -18.70 -21.49 30.19
C LEU A 285 -17.86 -22.35 29.23
N GLU A 286 -18.50 -23.19 28.41
CA GLU A 286 -17.81 -23.99 27.38
C GLU A 286 -17.02 -23.10 26.41
N LEU A 287 -17.62 -22.01 25.94
CA LEU A 287 -16.98 -21.05 25.05
C LEU A 287 -15.79 -20.34 25.73
N ALA A 288 -15.90 -20.01 27.02
CA ALA A 288 -14.80 -19.43 27.80
C ALA A 288 -13.64 -20.43 27.98
N GLU A 289 -13.94 -21.71 28.18
CA GLU A 289 -12.94 -22.79 28.32
C GLU A 289 -12.25 -23.12 26.99
N ALA A 290 -12.98 -23.05 25.87
CA ALA A 290 -12.44 -23.31 24.53
C ALA A 290 -11.51 -22.19 24.00
N GLY A 291 -11.50 -21.02 24.65
CA GLY A 291 -10.65 -19.90 24.29
C GLY A 291 -9.21 -20.08 24.80
N GLU A 292 -8.24 -20.11 23.89
CA GLU A 292 -6.82 -20.34 24.21
C GLU A 292 -6.21 -19.20 25.06
N ASP A 293 -6.66 -17.96 24.85
CA ASP A 293 -6.05 -16.76 25.46
C ASP A 293 -6.71 -16.32 26.77
N LYS A 294 -7.72 -17.04 27.26
CA LYS A 294 -8.58 -16.62 28.39
C LYS A 294 -9.18 -15.21 28.24
N GLN A 295 -9.22 -14.68 27.02
CA GLN A 295 -9.81 -13.39 26.71
C GLN A 295 -11.26 -13.57 26.26
N LEU A 296 -12.20 -12.86 26.90
CA LEU A 296 -13.62 -12.96 26.59
C LEU A 296 -14.09 -11.81 25.69
N SER A 297 -13.48 -11.67 24.51
CA SER A 297 -13.83 -10.63 23.53
C SER A 297 -15.30 -10.68 23.10
N TRP A 298 -15.87 -11.89 23.01
CA TRP A 298 -17.28 -12.14 22.70
C TRP A 298 -18.25 -11.68 23.78
N LEU A 299 -17.80 -11.48 25.03
CA LEU A 299 -18.68 -11.16 26.16
C LEU A 299 -19.45 -9.87 25.91
N SER A 300 -18.84 -8.87 25.29
CA SER A 300 -19.49 -7.59 24.97
C SER A 300 -20.70 -7.71 24.02
N HIS A 301 -20.82 -8.83 23.29
CA HIS A 301 -21.92 -9.10 22.37
C HIS A 301 -23.02 -9.98 22.99
N VAL A 302 -22.85 -10.39 24.25
CA VAL A 302 -23.83 -11.19 24.97
C VAL A 302 -24.99 -10.32 25.42
N ASP A 303 -26.21 -10.81 25.21
CA ASP A 303 -27.37 -10.29 25.92
C ASP A 303 -27.24 -10.67 27.40
N ILE A 304 -26.91 -9.70 28.27
CA ILE A 304 -26.69 -9.97 29.70
C ILE A 304 -27.90 -10.62 30.37
N ALA A 305 -29.12 -10.47 29.82
CA ALA A 305 -30.32 -11.10 30.36
C ALA A 305 -30.32 -12.62 30.22
N THR A 306 -29.49 -13.20 29.33
CA THR A 306 -29.36 -14.65 29.16
C THR A 306 -28.24 -15.25 30.02
N MET A 307 -27.53 -14.43 30.81
CA MET A 307 -26.43 -14.86 31.68
C MET A 307 -26.77 -14.65 33.16
N SER A 308 -26.57 -15.68 33.98
CA SER A 308 -26.78 -15.54 35.44
C SER A 308 -25.68 -14.72 36.12
N LYS A 309 -26.01 -14.16 37.29
CA LYS A 309 -25.06 -13.46 38.17
C LYS A 309 -23.81 -14.29 38.45
N ASN A 310 -24.00 -15.56 38.82
CA ASN A 310 -22.89 -16.43 39.21
C ASN A 310 -21.93 -16.67 38.05
N THR A 311 -22.47 -16.89 36.86
CA THR A 311 -21.68 -17.05 35.63
C THR A 311 -20.90 -15.78 35.32
N PHE A 312 -21.55 -14.61 35.33
CA PHE A 312 -20.85 -13.33 35.13
C PHE A 312 -19.71 -13.10 36.14
N GLN A 313 -19.98 -13.31 37.43
CA GLN A 313 -18.98 -13.11 38.48
C GLN A 313 -17.81 -14.09 38.35
N PHE A 314 -18.09 -15.35 38.03
CA PHE A 314 -17.07 -16.35 37.75
C PHE A 314 -16.18 -15.92 36.59
N LEU A 315 -16.78 -15.55 35.45
CA LEU A 315 -16.05 -15.08 34.27
C LEU A 315 -15.19 -13.85 34.58
N ALA A 316 -15.74 -12.85 35.28
CA ALA A 316 -15.04 -11.62 35.63
C ALA A 316 -13.85 -11.79 36.59
N LEU A 317 -13.83 -12.85 37.39
CA LEU A 317 -12.74 -13.12 38.33
C LEU A 317 -11.63 -13.99 37.73
N HIS A 318 -11.98 -14.88 36.80
CA HIS A 318 -11.07 -15.92 36.28
C HIS A 318 -10.53 -15.66 34.88
N TYR A 319 -11.16 -14.76 34.11
CA TYR A 319 -10.80 -14.47 32.73
C TYR A 319 -10.48 -12.99 32.52
N ASP A 320 -9.73 -12.69 31.46
CA ASP A 320 -9.44 -11.32 31.06
C ASP A 320 -10.58 -10.79 30.18
N ILE A 321 -11.20 -9.69 30.62
CA ILE A 321 -12.34 -9.08 29.94
C ILE A 321 -11.89 -7.74 29.38
N LYS A 322 -11.93 -7.60 28.05
CA LYS A 322 -11.60 -6.33 27.39
C LYS A 322 -12.79 -5.36 27.33
N SER A 323 -13.98 -5.91 27.11
CA SER A 323 -15.22 -5.15 26.93
C SER A 323 -16.39 -5.89 27.57
N LEU A 324 -17.30 -5.14 28.17
CA LEU A 324 -18.44 -5.64 28.92
C LEU A 324 -19.75 -5.51 28.13
N PRO A 325 -20.75 -6.38 28.39
CA PRO A 325 -22.13 -6.18 27.97
C PRO A 325 -22.69 -4.85 28.47
N ASP A 326 -23.64 -4.30 27.72
CA ASP A 326 -24.40 -3.14 28.17
C ASP A 326 -25.34 -3.50 29.32
N LYS A 327 -25.59 -2.52 30.21
CA LYS A 327 -26.64 -2.58 31.26
C LYS A 327 -26.50 -3.73 32.27
N ILE A 328 -25.28 -4.04 32.70
CA ILE A 328 -25.05 -5.04 33.77
C ILE A 328 -25.69 -4.56 35.09
N PRO A 329 -26.48 -5.40 35.78
CA PRO A 329 -27.06 -5.04 37.07
C PRO A 329 -26.00 -4.70 38.12
N THR A 330 -26.22 -3.65 38.92
CA THR A 330 -25.26 -3.25 39.98
C THR A 330 -25.01 -4.34 41.02
N THR A 331 -25.98 -5.24 41.22
CA THR A 331 -25.91 -6.39 42.13
C THR A 331 -24.88 -7.44 41.71
N TYR A 332 -24.35 -7.37 40.48
CA TYR A 332 -23.32 -8.28 39.98
C TYR A 332 -21.91 -7.84 40.42
N PHE A 333 -21.74 -6.59 40.87
CA PHE A 333 -20.43 -6.03 41.21
C PHE A 333 -20.09 -6.13 42.71
N THR A 334 -18.80 -6.30 42.98
CA THR A 334 -18.13 -6.18 44.29
C THR A 334 -16.89 -5.31 44.12
N GLU A 335 -16.24 -4.82 45.19
CA GLU A 335 -14.98 -4.08 45.07
C GLU A 335 -13.90 -4.88 44.32
N GLU A 336 -13.81 -6.18 44.59
CA GLU A 336 -12.86 -7.10 43.93
C GLU A 336 -13.14 -7.21 42.42
N ILE A 337 -14.41 -7.35 42.03
CA ILE A 337 -14.80 -7.38 40.63
C ILE A 337 -14.53 -6.01 39.98
N CYS A 338 -14.85 -4.90 40.64
CA CYS A 338 -14.56 -3.56 40.11
C CYS A 338 -13.06 -3.33 39.95
N GLU A 339 -12.25 -3.82 40.88
CA GLU A 339 -10.80 -3.79 40.78
C GLU A 339 -10.33 -4.58 39.55
N LYS A 340 -10.84 -5.80 39.33
CA LYS A 340 -10.50 -6.62 38.16
C LYS A 340 -10.91 -5.95 36.85
N LEU A 341 -12.10 -5.36 36.80
CA LEU A 341 -12.67 -4.77 35.59
C LEU A 341 -12.25 -3.32 35.31
N ILE A 342 -11.44 -2.70 36.18
CA ILE A 342 -11.13 -1.27 36.06
C ILE A 342 -10.48 -0.90 34.72
N GLY A 343 -9.72 -1.82 34.13
CA GLY A 343 -9.05 -1.64 32.84
C GLY A 343 -9.93 -1.91 31.61
N CYS A 344 -11.16 -2.39 31.79
CA CYS A 344 -12.07 -2.68 30.67
C CYS A 344 -12.52 -1.39 29.97
N GLN A 345 -12.58 -1.40 28.64
CA GLN A 345 -12.74 -0.20 27.80
C GLN A 345 -14.01 0.62 28.11
N ASN A 346 -15.12 -0.06 28.36
CA ASN A 346 -16.43 0.55 28.62
C ASN A 346 -16.88 0.44 30.09
N PHE A 347 -15.99 0.03 31.01
CA PHE A 347 -16.37 -0.13 32.40
C PHE A 347 -16.51 1.23 33.10
N VAL A 348 -17.68 1.44 33.69
CA VAL A 348 -17.98 2.58 34.56
C VAL A 348 -18.20 2.03 35.95
N LEU A 349 -17.57 2.66 36.95
CA LEU A 349 -17.72 2.25 38.33
C LEU A 349 -19.20 2.29 38.73
N PRO A 350 -19.75 1.22 39.31
CA PRO A 350 -21.11 1.21 39.79
C PRO A 350 -21.27 2.23 40.93
N LYS A 351 -22.49 2.73 41.10
CA LYS A 351 -22.83 3.65 42.20
C LYS A 351 -22.84 2.88 43.53
N MET A 352 -21.68 2.78 44.17
CA MET A 352 -21.46 2.18 45.49
C MET A 352 -20.34 2.92 46.24
N GLU A 353 -20.21 2.67 47.54
CA GLU A 353 -19.09 3.21 48.33
C GLU A 353 -17.81 2.38 48.12
N PHE A 354 -16.68 3.08 48.01
CA PHE A 354 -15.36 2.47 47.81
C PHE A 354 -14.39 2.86 48.93
N SER A 355 -13.62 1.88 49.40
CA SER A 355 -12.62 2.04 50.45
C SER A 355 -11.40 2.88 50.02
N ALA A 356 -10.63 3.41 50.98
CA ALA A 356 -9.36 4.10 50.67
C ALA A 356 -8.34 3.16 49.99
N CYS A 357 -8.30 1.89 50.44
CA CYS A 357 -7.49 0.83 49.85
C CYS A 357 -7.84 0.60 48.38
N PHE A 358 -9.13 0.68 48.02
CA PHE A 358 -9.57 0.59 46.63
C PHE A 358 -8.92 1.70 45.78
N TRP A 359 -8.97 2.96 46.20
CA TRP A 359 -8.39 4.08 45.43
C TRP A 359 -6.87 3.98 45.27
N GLU A 360 -6.16 3.49 46.29
CA GLU A 360 -4.73 3.21 46.18
C GLU A 360 -4.43 2.12 45.15
N LYS A 361 -5.25 1.06 45.10
CA LYS A 361 -5.15 0.02 44.07
C LYS A 361 -5.45 0.57 42.67
N ILE A 362 -6.45 1.44 42.53
CA ILE A 362 -6.76 2.12 41.26
C ILE A 362 -5.58 3.01 40.83
N ALA A 363 -4.97 3.76 41.76
CA ALA A 363 -3.80 4.57 41.48
C ALA A 363 -2.57 3.74 41.08
N ARG A 364 -2.34 2.60 41.73
CA ARG A 364 -1.27 1.64 41.35
C ARG A 364 -1.48 1.07 39.94
N LYS A 365 -2.72 0.98 39.48
CA LYS A 365 -3.06 0.62 38.10
C LYS A 365 -2.99 1.80 37.12
N GLY A 366 -2.71 3.02 37.61
CA GLY A 366 -2.62 4.23 36.80
C GLY A 366 -3.97 4.80 36.36
N GLU A 367 -5.09 4.37 36.96
CA GLU A 367 -6.46 4.74 36.56
C GLU A 367 -6.90 6.11 37.07
N ALA A 368 -6.10 7.15 36.79
CA ALA A 368 -6.31 8.53 37.24
C ALA A 368 -7.72 9.07 36.92
N ALA A 369 -8.24 8.80 35.71
CA ALA A 369 -9.56 9.26 35.28
C ALA A 369 -10.73 8.67 36.08
N LYS A 370 -10.51 7.55 36.79
CA LYS A 370 -11.53 6.90 37.63
C LYS A 370 -11.49 7.42 39.07
N ILE A 371 -10.42 8.12 39.47
CA ILE A 371 -10.27 8.68 40.81
C ILE A 371 -10.97 10.04 40.86
N PRO A 372 -11.99 10.23 41.72
CA PRO A 372 -12.65 11.52 41.89
C PRO A 372 -11.67 12.61 42.32
N VAL A 373 -11.83 13.84 41.79
CA VAL A 373 -10.92 14.97 42.09
C VAL A 373 -10.78 15.24 43.59
N ASN A 374 -11.88 15.10 44.35
CA ASN A 374 -11.91 15.28 45.81
C ASN A 374 -11.21 14.15 46.59
N LYS A 375 -10.76 13.09 45.93
CA LYS A 375 -9.99 11.99 46.50
C LYS A 375 -8.50 12.06 46.13
N MET A 376 -8.09 12.98 45.24
CA MET A 376 -6.69 13.09 44.78
C MET A 376 -5.78 13.71 45.86
N THR A 377 -4.60 13.11 46.07
CA THR A 377 -3.55 13.60 46.99
C THR A 377 -2.18 13.54 46.33
N ALA A 378 -1.16 14.17 46.92
CA ALA A 378 0.22 14.11 46.43
C ALA A 378 0.77 12.68 46.41
N GLU A 379 0.44 11.87 47.43
CA GLU A 379 0.83 10.47 47.51
C GLU A 379 0.19 9.64 46.39
N LEU A 380 -1.07 9.92 46.06
CA LEU A 380 -1.77 9.27 44.95
C LEU A 380 -1.19 9.69 43.60
N VAL A 381 -0.85 10.97 43.41
CA VAL A 381 -0.17 11.45 42.18
C VAL A 381 1.18 10.78 41.99
N ALA A 382 2.00 10.70 43.05
CA ALA A 382 3.26 9.97 43.00
C ALA A 382 3.05 8.48 42.71
N THR A 383 2.01 7.87 43.28
CA THR A 383 1.64 6.47 43.01
C THR A 383 1.17 6.28 41.56
N LEU A 384 0.39 7.21 41.01
CA LEU A 384 -0.05 7.22 39.62
C LEU A 384 1.13 7.29 38.66
N LEU A 385 2.11 8.16 38.91
CA LEU A 385 3.29 8.25 38.05
C LEU A 385 4.18 6.99 38.17
N ARG A 386 4.32 6.43 39.37
CA ARG A 386 5.01 5.15 39.61
C ARG A 386 4.29 3.93 39.06
N SER A 387 2.99 4.03 38.73
CA SER A 387 2.27 2.95 38.04
C SER A 387 2.86 2.65 36.66
N ARG A 388 3.70 3.55 36.13
CA ARG A 388 4.24 3.51 34.76
C ARG A 388 3.17 3.49 33.68
N ARG A 389 1.93 3.85 34.03
CA ARG A 389 0.89 4.02 33.03
C ARG A 389 1.24 5.22 32.16
N TYR A 390 1.35 4.92 30.89
CA TYR A 390 1.63 5.87 29.85
C TYR A 390 0.67 7.06 29.86
N ARG A 391 1.22 8.27 29.76
CA ARG A 391 0.54 9.57 29.73
C ARG A 391 -0.40 9.85 30.90
N VAL A 392 -0.24 9.15 32.02
CA VAL A 392 -1.08 9.37 33.20
C VAL A 392 -1.05 10.83 33.67
N TYR A 393 0.08 11.52 33.50
CA TYR A 393 0.24 12.94 33.84
C TYR A 393 -0.76 13.86 33.11
N THR A 394 -1.24 13.48 31.92
CA THR A 394 -2.23 14.28 31.17
C THR A 394 -3.61 14.31 31.82
N MET A 395 -3.89 13.34 32.71
CA MET A 395 -5.13 13.24 33.49
C MET A 395 -4.99 13.88 34.87
N ILE A 396 -3.80 14.39 35.19
CA ILE A 396 -3.49 15.02 36.46
C ILE A 396 -3.52 16.52 36.23
N ASP A 397 -4.29 17.21 37.07
CA ASP A 397 -4.36 18.67 37.07
C ASP A 397 -2.95 19.26 37.27
N GLU A 398 -2.60 20.26 36.44
CA GLU A 398 -1.28 20.88 36.37
C GLU A 398 -0.76 21.37 37.73
N LYS A 399 -1.66 21.76 38.65
CA LYS A 399 -1.28 22.18 40.01
C LYS A 399 -0.50 21.11 40.80
N TRP A 400 -0.61 19.84 40.42
CA TRP A 400 0.10 18.72 41.02
C TRP A 400 1.42 18.37 40.31
N MET A 401 1.70 18.95 39.14
CA MET A 401 2.85 18.62 38.29
C MET A 401 4.06 19.53 38.58
N THR A 402 4.82 19.20 39.63
CA THR A 402 6.08 19.89 39.98
C THR A 402 7.24 19.48 39.06
N ASP A 403 8.38 20.17 39.15
CA ASP A 403 9.60 19.81 38.39
C ASP A 403 10.05 18.37 38.69
N GLU A 404 9.97 17.92 39.96
CA GLU A 404 10.25 16.53 40.36
C GLU A 404 9.30 15.53 39.67
N MET A 405 8.04 15.90 39.45
CA MET A 405 7.06 15.05 38.75
C MET A 405 7.36 14.98 37.25
N TRP A 406 7.79 16.09 36.62
CA TRP A 406 8.21 16.10 35.22
C TRP A 406 9.51 15.32 34.99
N GLU A 407 10.49 15.43 35.88
CA GLU A 407 11.68 14.58 35.85
C GLU A 407 11.31 13.10 36.00
N MET A 408 10.34 12.77 36.84
CA MET A 408 9.81 11.41 36.95
C MET A 408 9.07 10.97 35.68
N VAL A 409 8.31 11.83 35.01
CA VAL A 409 7.68 11.55 33.70
C VAL A 409 8.74 11.21 32.66
N ILE A 410 9.85 11.95 32.63
CA ILE A 410 10.94 11.71 31.68
C ILE A 410 11.69 10.42 32.02
N ARG A 411 12.10 10.27 33.29
CA ARG A 411 12.85 9.10 33.78
C ARG A 411 12.09 7.79 33.62
N GLU A 412 10.79 7.80 33.92
CA GLU A 412 9.92 6.63 33.75
C GLU A 412 9.28 6.56 32.35
N ARG A 413 9.62 7.49 31.44
CA ARG A 413 9.23 7.50 30.03
C ARG A 413 7.71 7.49 29.80
N LEU A 414 6.98 8.27 30.58
CA LEU A 414 5.51 8.27 30.59
C LEU A 414 4.88 9.09 29.45
N TYR A 415 5.61 9.45 28.39
CA TYR A 415 5.16 10.37 27.33
C TYR A 415 5.18 9.70 25.95
N ARG A 416 4.33 10.18 25.02
CA ARG A 416 4.22 9.60 23.66
C ARG A 416 5.16 10.18 22.66
N LYS A 417 5.26 11.50 22.67
CA LYS A 417 6.05 12.25 21.72
C LYS A 417 6.88 13.23 22.51
N ILE A 418 8.06 13.51 22.00
CA ILE A 418 8.93 14.52 22.57
C ILE A 418 8.23 15.89 22.61
N SER A 419 7.33 16.17 21.65
CA SER A 419 6.53 17.39 21.61
C SER A 419 5.51 17.54 22.75
N GLU A 420 5.23 16.49 23.53
CA GLU A 420 4.36 16.57 24.70
C GLU A 420 5.09 17.09 25.94
N LEU A 421 6.42 17.00 25.93
CA LEU A 421 7.24 17.51 27.02
C LEU A 421 7.36 19.03 26.88
N PRO A 422 7.35 19.77 28.00
CA PRO A 422 7.69 21.19 27.98
C PRO A 422 9.05 21.41 27.33
N GLU A 423 9.18 22.43 26.46
CA GLU A 423 10.38 22.67 25.65
C GLU A 423 11.68 22.72 26.47
N LYS A 424 11.60 23.23 27.72
CA LYS A 424 12.74 23.30 28.66
C LYS A 424 13.39 21.95 28.96
N TYR A 425 12.69 20.83 28.73
CA TYR A 425 13.16 19.48 28.99
C TYR A 425 13.59 18.71 27.73
N ILE A 426 13.38 19.26 26.53
CA ILE A 426 13.74 18.58 25.27
C ILE A 426 15.21 18.81 24.96
N THR A 427 16.05 17.82 25.27
CA THR A 427 17.50 17.84 25.05
C THR A 427 17.94 16.72 24.12
N ALA A 428 19.17 16.80 23.59
CA ALA A 428 19.75 15.73 22.78
C ALA A 428 19.75 14.38 23.53
N GLY A 429 20.04 14.38 24.84
CA GLY A 429 20.00 13.17 25.67
C GLY A 429 18.60 12.58 25.82
N VAL A 430 17.56 13.44 25.93
CA VAL A 430 16.16 12.97 25.95
C VAL A 430 15.74 12.41 24.60
N ILE A 431 16.21 12.98 23.48
CA ILE A 431 15.94 12.45 22.13
C ILE A 431 16.60 11.08 21.95
N GLU A 432 17.87 10.95 22.33
CA GLU A 432 18.59 9.68 22.27
C GLU A 432 17.91 8.62 23.15
N ASP A 433 17.54 8.94 24.40
CA ASP A 433 16.76 8.03 25.26
C ASP A 433 15.41 7.66 24.64
N ALA A 434 14.69 8.63 24.06
CA ALA A 434 13.40 8.39 23.42
C ALA A 434 13.52 7.47 22.19
N ILE A 435 14.58 7.59 21.39
CA ILE A 435 14.85 6.68 20.25
C ILE A 435 15.21 5.29 20.77
N THR A 436 16.14 5.18 21.72
CA THR A 436 16.57 3.91 22.32
C THR A 436 15.41 3.12 22.95
N ASN A 437 14.38 3.83 23.41
CA ASN A 437 13.19 3.24 24.01
C ASN A 437 11.97 3.24 23.09
N LYS A 438 12.18 3.46 21.78
CA LYS A 438 11.14 3.39 20.74
C LYS A 438 9.95 4.32 20.96
N ILE A 439 10.13 5.40 21.73
CA ILE A 439 9.15 6.48 21.89
C ILE A 439 9.15 7.35 20.63
N VAL A 440 10.35 7.64 20.13
CA VAL A 440 10.57 8.16 18.78
C VAL A 440 10.91 6.99 17.89
N SER A 441 9.99 6.63 17.01
CA SER A 441 10.16 5.52 16.08
C SER A 441 10.20 5.97 14.63
N GLU A 442 10.05 7.26 14.35
CA GLU A 442 10.09 7.81 12.99
C GLU A 442 11.10 8.95 12.91
N PHE A 443 11.86 9.02 11.81
CA PHE A 443 12.86 10.07 11.62
C PHE A 443 12.25 11.47 11.57
N CYS A 444 11.01 11.59 11.08
CA CYS A 444 10.29 12.85 10.99
C CYS A 444 9.88 13.43 12.36
N GLU A 445 9.75 12.59 13.40
CA GLU A 445 9.38 13.00 14.76
C GLU A 445 10.51 13.71 15.51
N ILE A 446 11.75 13.54 15.05
CA ILE A 446 12.91 14.24 15.60
C ILE A 446 12.80 15.72 15.19
N PRO A 447 12.84 16.68 16.15
CA PRO A 447 12.82 18.10 15.81
C PRO A 447 13.99 18.45 14.89
N ARG A 448 13.75 19.32 13.91
CA ARG A 448 14.71 19.61 12.82
C ARG A 448 16.11 19.96 13.32
N GLN A 449 16.19 20.75 14.41
CA GLN A 449 17.46 21.18 15.01
C GLN A 449 18.31 20.04 15.61
N TYR A 450 17.74 18.84 15.78
CA TYR A 450 18.41 17.68 16.35
C TYR A 450 18.62 16.55 15.34
N ARG A 451 18.14 16.66 14.09
CA ARG A 451 18.29 15.59 13.08
C ARG A 451 19.75 15.42 12.67
N SER A 452 20.19 14.17 12.61
CA SER A 452 21.57 13.80 12.27
C SER A 452 21.65 12.35 11.81
N GLU A 453 22.75 11.99 11.14
CA GLU A 453 23.08 10.58 10.83
C GLU A 453 23.10 9.70 12.09
N LYS A 454 23.60 10.22 13.21
CA LYS A 454 23.60 9.50 14.51
C LYS A 454 22.20 9.07 14.92
N ASN A 455 21.21 9.95 14.77
CA ASN A 455 19.83 9.62 15.11
C ASN A 455 19.21 8.64 14.11
N ALA A 456 19.58 8.72 12.83
CA ALA A 456 19.16 7.76 11.82
C ALA A 456 19.71 6.36 12.13
N GLU A 457 20.99 6.25 12.50
CA GLU A 457 21.61 4.99 12.94
C GLU A 457 20.94 4.42 14.19
N LEU A 458 20.68 5.27 15.21
CA LEU A 458 19.95 4.86 16.41
C LEU A 458 18.54 4.35 16.07
N LEU A 459 17.82 5.05 15.18
CA LEU A 459 16.52 4.59 14.71
C LEU A 459 16.62 3.25 13.99
N MET A 460 17.63 3.03 13.15
CA MET A 460 17.83 1.72 12.52
C MET A 460 18.16 0.62 13.52
N GLN A 461 18.83 0.95 14.63
CA GLN A 461 19.15 -0.01 15.67
C GLN A 461 17.92 -0.42 16.51
N TYR A 462 17.05 0.53 16.83
CA TYR A 462 15.95 0.30 17.79
C TYR A 462 14.57 0.18 17.13
N SER A 463 14.35 0.82 15.98
CA SER A 463 13.11 0.81 15.19
C SER A 463 13.40 0.74 13.67
N PRO A 464 14.05 -0.33 13.18
CA PRO A 464 14.38 -0.49 11.76
C PRO A 464 13.17 -0.47 10.82
N GLU A 465 11.99 -0.88 11.30
CA GLU A 465 10.71 -0.80 10.59
C GLU A 465 10.28 0.64 10.24
N SER A 466 10.90 1.65 10.84
CA SER A 466 10.67 3.06 10.52
C SER A 466 10.96 3.38 9.06
N PHE A 467 12.01 2.78 8.52
CA PHE A 467 12.42 2.98 7.14
C PHE A 467 11.38 2.44 6.15
N GLN A 468 10.72 1.32 6.48
CA GLN A 468 9.63 0.74 5.67
C GLN A 468 8.43 1.68 5.59
N ARG A 469 8.09 2.38 6.68
CA ARG A 469 6.92 3.26 6.74
C ARG A 469 7.21 4.62 6.11
N ASN A 470 8.35 5.20 6.43
CA ASN A 470 8.81 6.47 5.89
C ASN A 470 10.33 6.39 5.68
N ALA A 471 10.73 6.11 4.44
CA ALA A 471 12.14 6.10 4.06
C ALA A 471 12.80 7.42 4.47
N PHE A 472 14.00 7.33 5.04
CA PHE A 472 14.72 8.52 5.46
C PHE A 472 15.10 9.35 4.22
N PRO A 473 15.21 10.68 4.33
CA PRO A 473 15.72 11.49 3.23
C PRO A 473 17.08 10.96 2.75
N LYS A 474 17.32 10.93 1.43
CA LYS A 474 18.50 10.27 0.82
C LYS A 474 19.82 10.77 1.46
N GLU A 475 19.89 12.02 1.93
CA GLU A 475 21.06 12.60 2.59
C GLU A 475 21.41 12.02 3.97
N TYR A 476 20.49 11.31 4.64
CA TYR A 476 20.74 10.63 5.92
C TYR A 476 20.87 9.10 5.75
N GLN A 477 20.77 8.58 4.54
CA GLN A 477 20.90 7.16 4.26
C GLN A 477 22.38 6.81 4.06
N THR A 478 22.92 5.95 4.93
CA THR A 478 24.22 5.31 4.71
C THR A 478 24.03 3.88 4.22
N LYS A 479 25.06 3.27 3.62
CA LYS A 479 25.01 1.86 3.24
C LYS A 479 24.55 0.96 4.40
N LYS A 480 25.11 1.17 5.59
CA LYS A 480 24.76 0.45 6.82
C LYS A 480 23.29 0.60 7.20
N ILE A 481 22.69 1.78 6.99
CA ILE A 481 21.26 2.02 7.24
C ILE A 481 20.41 1.19 6.25
N CYS A 482 20.74 1.22 4.96
CA CYS A 482 20.04 0.45 3.93
C CYS A 482 20.15 -1.07 4.18
N ASP A 483 21.34 -1.57 4.49
CA ASP A 483 21.58 -2.98 4.79
C ASP A 483 20.75 -3.43 6.02
N ASN A 484 20.74 -2.62 7.08
CA ASN A 484 19.93 -2.89 8.27
C ASN A 484 18.42 -2.88 7.94
N ALA A 485 17.95 -1.94 7.12
CA ALA A 485 16.54 -1.83 6.75
C ALA A 485 16.07 -3.05 5.94
N LEU A 486 16.90 -3.55 5.03
CA LEU A 486 16.61 -4.77 4.27
C LEU A 486 16.62 -6.01 5.14
N SER A 487 17.54 -6.08 6.12
CA SER A 487 17.71 -7.25 6.99
C SER A 487 16.52 -7.58 7.88
N VAL A 488 15.62 -6.62 8.11
CA VAL A 488 14.42 -6.80 8.94
C VAL A 488 13.18 -7.21 8.16
N CYS A 489 13.23 -7.16 6.83
CA CYS A 489 12.16 -7.65 5.98
C CYS A 489 12.38 -9.14 5.68
N GLU A 490 11.29 -9.89 5.50
CA GLU A 490 11.38 -11.22 4.90
C GLU A 490 11.90 -11.07 3.48
N TYR A 491 13.05 -11.69 3.21
CA TYR A 491 13.72 -11.61 1.92
C TYR A 491 12.78 -12.07 0.80
N GLY A 492 12.57 -11.21 -0.19
CA GLY A 492 11.67 -11.50 -1.29
C GLY A 492 10.17 -11.30 -1.02
N SER A 493 9.81 -10.65 0.10
CA SER A 493 8.44 -10.16 0.32
C SER A 493 8.18 -8.80 -0.37
N ASN A 494 6.90 -8.42 -0.53
CA ASN A 494 6.52 -7.09 -1.01
C ASN A 494 7.09 -5.96 -0.14
N SER A 495 7.15 -6.15 1.19
CA SER A 495 7.74 -5.18 2.12
C SER A 495 9.25 -5.04 1.94
N TRP A 496 9.96 -6.16 1.67
CA TRP A 496 11.37 -6.13 1.34
C TRP A 496 11.62 -5.36 0.05
N TYR A 497 10.83 -5.63 -1.00
CA TYR A 497 10.93 -4.90 -2.27
C TYR A 497 10.65 -3.40 -2.10
N HIS A 498 9.65 -3.04 -1.29
CA HIS A 498 9.36 -1.64 -0.98
C HIS A 498 10.54 -0.92 -0.30
N VAL A 499 11.25 -1.57 0.63
CA VAL A 499 12.46 -1.00 1.23
C VAL A 499 13.56 -0.87 0.19
N LEU A 500 13.82 -1.93 -0.57
CA LEU A 500 14.86 -1.97 -1.60
C LEU A 500 14.71 -0.85 -2.62
N SER A 501 13.48 -0.55 -3.05
CA SER A 501 13.21 0.51 -4.02
C SER A 501 13.46 1.92 -3.47
N ASN A 502 13.39 2.11 -2.15
CA ASN A 502 13.62 3.40 -1.48
C ASN A 502 15.05 3.58 -0.93
N CYS A 503 15.87 2.53 -0.94
CA CYS A 503 17.25 2.59 -0.50
C CYS A 503 18.14 3.34 -1.51
N ALA A 504 18.97 4.24 -1.01
CA ALA A 504 20.02 4.91 -1.78
C ALA A 504 21.19 3.97 -2.14
N TYR A 505 21.34 2.86 -1.42
CA TYR A 505 22.37 1.85 -1.64
C TYR A 505 21.74 0.46 -1.71
N ARG A 506 22.08 -0.32 -2.75
CA ARG A 506 21.59 -1.69 -2.97
C ARG A 506 22.76 -2.63 -3.25
N GLU A 507 22.70 -3.84 -2.69
CA GLU A 507 23.62 -4.92 -3.04
C GLU A 507 23.19 -5.59 -4.34
N LYS A 508 24.16 -5.99 -5.18
CA LYS A 508 23.91 -6.59 -6.49
C LYS A 508 22.99 -7.82 -6.41
N LYS A 509 23.23 -8.69 -5.42
CA LYS A 509 22.46 -9.91 -5.19
C LYS A 509 20.97 -9.64 -4.93
N ASP A 510 20.67 -8.53 -4.24
CA ASP A 510 19.32 -8.16 -3.84
C ASP A 510 18.58 -7.62 -5.07
N THR A 511 19.24 -6.78 -5.86
CA THR A 511 18.71 -6.31 -7.14
C THR A 511 18.42 -7.49 -8.09
N LEU A 512 19.35 -8.44 -8.23
CA LEU A 512 19.18 -9.65 -9.06
C LEU A 512 17.97 -10.48 -8.65
N TYR A 513 17.79 -10.71 -7.36
CA TYR A 513 16.62 -11.42 -6.86
C TYR A 513 15.32 -10.64 -7.13
N ALA A 514 15.35 -9.32 -6.95
CA ALA A 514 14.18 -8.47 -7.17
C ALA A 514 13.72 -8.56 -8.64
N VAL A 515 14.63 -8.45 -9.61
CA VAL A 515 14.29 -8.50 -11.04
C VAL A 515 13.80 -9.87 -11.49
N GLU A 516 14.19 -10.95 -10.82
CA GLU A 516 13.73 -12.32 -11.10
C GLU A 516 12.35 -12.64 -10.50
N ASN A 517 11.93 -11.94 -9.45
CA ASN A 517 10.73 -12.32 -8.67
C ASN A 517 9.63 -11.24 -8.63
N PHE A 518 9.93 -10.01 -9.04
CA PHE A 518 8.96 -8.91 -9.07
C PHE A 518 8.92 -8.25 -10.45
N SER A 519 7.75 -8.27 -11.09
CA SER A 519 7.58 -7.65 -12.40
C SER A 519 7.80 -6.12 -12.36
N GLN A 520 7.56 -5.48 -11.21
CA GLN A 520 7.78 -4.05 -11.00
C GLN A 520 9.24 -3.67 -10.82
N ALA A 521 10.15 -4.62 -10.53
CA ALA A 521 11.56 -4.34 -10.27
C ALA A 521 12.30 -3.70 -11.44
N ILE A 522 11.72 -3.75 -12.65
CA ILE A 522 12.20 -3.00 -13.83
C ILE A 522 12.27 -1.47 -13.59
N GLU A 523 11.56 -0.95 -12.59
CA GLU A 523 11.54 0.47 -12.22
C GLU A 523 12.66 0.89 -11.25
N LEU A 524 13.47 -0.06 -10.74
CA LEU A 524 14.59 0.28 -9.88
C LEU A 524 15.59 1.19 -10.60
N GLU A 525 16.08 2.22 -9.89
CA GLU A 525 17.11 3.12 -10.45
C GLU A 525 18.42 2.32 -10.73
N ASP A 526 19.12 2.67 -11.82
CA ASP A 526 20.47 2.19 -12.13
C ASP A 526 20.66 0.66 -12.33
N LEU A 527 19.65 -0.05 -12.87
CA LEU A 527 19.80 -1.45 -13.30
C LEU A 527 20.83 -1.60 -14.42
N ASP A 528 21.65 -2.64 -14.37
CA ASP A 528 22.58 -3.00 -15.44
C ASP A 528 22.05 -4.10 -16.38
N LYS A 529 22.87 -4.52 -17.33
CA LYS A 529 22.44 -5.37 -18.43
C LYS A 529 22.02 -6.75 -17.97
N GLU A 530 22.77 -7.32 -17.04
CA GLU A 530 22.50 -8.66 -16.51
C GLU A 530 21.16 -8.68 -15.76
N GLU A 531 20.89 -7.66 -14.95
CA GLU A 531 19.63 -7.52 -14.22
C GLU A 531 18.44 -7.34 -15.16
N LEU A 532 18.61 -6.54 -16.23
CA LEU A 532 17.59 -6.34 -17.24
C LEU A 532 17.35 -7.60 -18.08
N ASP A 533 18.40 -8.36 -18.40
CA ASP A 533 18.30 -9.66 -19.08
C ASP A 533 17.44 -10.63 -18.26
N ILE A 534 17.72 -10.77 -16.95
CA ILE A 534 16.94 -11.62 -16.05
C ILE A 534 15.49 -11.15 -15.95
N SER A 535 15.27 -9.84 -15.78
CA SER A 535 13.91 -9.29 -15.68
C SER A 535 13.08 -9.59 -16.92
N VAL A 536 13.67 -9.40 -18.12
CA VAL A 536 12.98 -9.62 -19.38
C VAL A 536 12.83 -11.10 -19.70
N GLU A 537 13.81 -11.94 -19.36
CA GLU A 537 13.68 -13.40 -19.53
C GLU A 537 12.54 -13.95 -18.68
N LYS A 538 12.44 -13.50 -17.43
CA LYS A 538 11.37 -13.91 -16.52
C LYS A 538 10.01 -13.31 -16.90
N TYR A 539 10.00 -12.03 -17.23
CA TYR A 539 8.80 -11.26 -17.58
C TYR A 539 9.00 -10.64 -18.96
N PRO A 540 8.70 -11.36 -20.07
CA PRO A 540 8.99 -10.92 -21.43
C PRO A 540 8.55 -9.50 -21.76
N MET A 541 7.39 -9.07 -21.25
CA MET A 541 6.85 -7.74 -21.48
C MET A 541 7.56 -6.62 -20.72
N ASN A 542 8.42 -6.94 -19.75
CA ASN A 542 9.30 -5.94 -19.14
C ASN A 542 10.26 -5.34 -20.18
N ILE A 543 10.47 -5.95 -21.35
CA ILE A 543 11.19 -5.33 -22.46
C ILE A 543 10.57 -3.97 -22.87
N LEU A 544 9.25 -3.85 -22.73
CA LEU A 544 8.53 -2.62 -23.06
C LEU A 544 8.77 -1.52 -22.03
N ARG A 545 9.08 -1.88 -20.77
CA ARG A 545 9.37 -0.97 -19.66
C ARG A 545 10.86 -0.77 -19.40
N ALA A 546 11.72 -1.59 -20.01
CA ALA A 546 13.16 -1.56 -19.80
C ALA A 546 13.79 -0.24 -20.28
N PRO A 547 14.92 0.18 -19.66
CA PRO A 547 15.70 1.32 -20.11
C PRO A 547 16.10 1.18 -21.59
N LYS A 548 16.03 2.29 -22.32
CA LYS A 548 16.21 2.32 -23.77
C LYS A 548 17.54 1.72 -24.25
N TRP A 549 18.64 2.02 -23.57
CA TRP A 549 19.98 1.54 -23.96
C TRP A 549 20.05 0.00 -24.03
N TYR A 550 19.23 -0.70 -23.23
CA TYR A 550 19.16 -2.15 -23.20
C TYR A 550 18.35 -2.69 -24.39
N VAL A 551 17.23 -2.04 -24.71
CA VAL A 551 16.39 -2.38 -25.87
C VAL A 551 17.18 -2.20 -27.18
N ASP A 552 17.89 -1.08 -27.33
CA ASP A 552 18.70 -0.78 -28.51
C ASP A 552 19.77 -1.87 -28.74
N GLN A 553 20.46 -2.32 -27.68
CA GLN A 553 21.45 -3.40 -27.78
C GLN A 553 20.85 -4.76 -28.19
N LYS A 554 19.67 -5.12 -27.66
CA LYS A 554 18.98 -6.37 -28.05
C LYS A 554 18.59 -6.32 -29.53
N ASN A 555 18.08 -5.18 -30.01
CA ASN A 555 17.71 -5.01 -31.41
C ASN A 555 18.92 -5.12 -32.35
N GLU A 556 20.07 -4.54 -31.99
CA GLU A 556 21.32 -4.68 -32.75
C GLU A 556 21.81 -6.15 -32.81
N LEU A 557 21.72 -6.89 -31.70
CA LEU A 557 22.06 -8.32 -31.64
C LEU A 557 21.15 -9.15 -32.57
N VAL A 558 19.84 -8.90 -32.57
CA VAL A 558 18.89 -9.59 -33.46
C VAL A 558 19.22 -9.31 -34.93
N GLN A 559 19.50 -8.06 -35.30
CA GLN A 559 19.87 -7.69 -36.67
C GLN A 559 21.19 -8.32 -37.12
N GLN A 560 22.19 -8.39 -36.25
CA GLN A 560 23.47 -9.06 -36.54
C GLN A 560 23.32 -10.58 -36.69
N THR A 561 22.38 -11.19 -35.97
CA THR A 561 22.11 -12.63 -36.04
C THR A 561 21.30 -12.98 -37.29
N ALA A 562 20.35 -12.11 -37.68
CA ALA A 562 19.59 -12.24 -38.93
C ALA A 562 20.51 -12.14 -40.17
N ASN A 563 21.42 -11.16 -40.20
CA ASN A 563 22.40 -11.00 -41.29
C ASN A 563 23.44 -12.12 -41.38
N ARG A 564 23.53 -13.03 -40.39
CA ARG A 564 24.38 -14.23 -40.44
C ARG A 564 23.66 -15.47 -40.97
N MET A 565 22.33 -15.44 -41.09
CA MET A 565 21.50 -16.57 -41.55
C MET A 565 21.08 -16.47 -43.02
N ASP A 566 21.63 -15.54 -43.80
CA ASP A 566 21.41 -15.37 -45.26
C ASP A 566 22.05 -16.51 -46.09
N GLY A 567 21.66 -17.75 -45.80
CA GLY A 567 22.09 -18.96 -46.51
C GLY A 567 21.04 -20.07 -46.61
N PHE A 568 19.81 -19.89 -46.08
CA PHE A 568 18.71 -20.83 -46.26
C PHE A 568 17.37 -20.11 -46.49
N PRO A 569 16.42 -20.67 -47.28
CA PRO A 569 15.18 -19.99 -47.61
C PRO A 569 14.24 -19.92 -46.40
N GLU A 570 13.64 -18.75 -46.24
CA GLU A 570 12.49 -18.37 -45.41
C GLU A 570 12.02 -19.39 -44.36
N ILE A 571 12.45 -19.17 -43.12
CA ILE A 571 11.66 -19.52 -41.94
C ILE A 571 11.02 -18.23 -41.45
N SER A 572 9.69 -18.27 -41.38
CA SER A 572 8.79 -17.23 -40.89
C SER A 572 9.37 -16.46 -39.71
N THR A 573 9.42 -15.14 -39.86
CA THR A 573 9.61 -14.18 -38.76
C THR A 573 8.66 -14.51 -37.62
N CYS A 574 9.22 -14.97 -36.49
CA CYS A 574 8.49 -15.03 -35.23
C CYS A 574 7.98 -13.63 -34.86
N ASN A 575 6.70 -13.57 -34.51
CA ASN A 575 6.10 -12.47 -33.77
C ASN A 575 6.93 -12.20 -32.51
N TRP A 576 7.33 -10.93 -32.34
CA TRP A 576 7.83 -10.33 -31.11
C TRP A 576 6.92 -9.17 -30.74
#